data_AF-A0A2U9P968-F1
#
_entry.id   AF-A0A2U9P968-F1
#
_cell.length_a   1.000
_cell.length_b   1.000
_cell.length_c   1.000
_cell.angle_alpha   90.00
_cell.angle_beta   90.00
_cell.angle_gamma   90.00
#
_symmetry.space_group_name_H-M   'P 1'
#
loop_
_entity.id
_entity.type
_entity.pdbx_description
1 polymer ?
#
loop_
_entity_poly.entity_id
_entity_poly.type
_entity_poly.pdbx_seq_one_letter_code
_entity_poly.pdbx_strand_id
1 'polypeptide(L)'
;MRVTRDEISVEWPWGRIDPRSALRWNGRRAIPRATPPGTWGGLFQVAPGDEPLLAGGVCRVGIPETLVRVVDTGHYDPPLDVGWLPRPHTLLIVAPAEGTRTDEDEADTIEVESAAPLVIELVQQARHTQGAAPSSLSPSSSGPSGRSAEV
;
A
#
# COMPACT_ATOMS: atom_id res chain seq x y z
N MET A 1 5.02 -5.13 -21.52
CA MET A 1 4.58 -4.07 -20.60
C MET A 1 4.23 -2.85 -21.42
N ARG A 2 2.99 -2.35 -21.32
CA ARG A 2 2.55 -1.12 -21.98
C ARG A 2 2.65 0.00 -20.95
N VAL A 3 3.60 0.90 -21.12
CA VAL A 3 3.78 2.04 -20.21
C VAL A 3 2.73 3.10 -20.58
N THR A 4 1.96 3.53 -19.60
CA THR A 4 1.02 4.65 -19.75
C THR A 4 1.71 5.98 -19.48
N ARG A 5 1.07 7.13 -19.77
CA ARG A 5 1.67 8.45 -19.51
C ARG A 5 1.94 8.71 -18.02
N ASP A 6 1.29 7.96 -17.15
CA ASP A 6 1.30 8.14 -15.70
C ASP A 6 2.28 7.20 -15.00
N GLU A 7 3.04 6.42 -15.78
CA GLU A 7 4.04 5.49 -15.28
C GLU A 7 5.43 5.85 -15.79
N ILE A 8 6.42 5.55 -14.97
CA ILE A 8 7.83 5.54 -15.36
C ILE A 8 8.34 4.12 -15.41
N SER A 9 9.10 3.80 -16.46
CA SER A 9 9.72 2.49 -16.60
C SER A 9 11.17 2.53 -16.15
N VAL A 10 11.45 1.84 -15.05
CA VAL A 10 12.79 1.72 -14.48
C VAL A 10 13.41 0.39 -14.87
N GLU A 11 14.73 0.38 -15.08
CA GLU A 11 15.49 -0.87 -15.01
C GLU A 11 15.43 -1.36 -13.57
N TRP A 12 14.99 -2.60 -13.38
CA TRP A 12 14.67 -3.10 -12.06
C TRP A 12 15.95 -3.59 -11.36
N PRO A 13 16.38 -2.96 -10.26
CA PRO A 13 17.67 -3.29 -9.64
C PRO A 13 17.62 -4.60 -8.85
N TRP A 14 16.42 -5.08 -8.51
CA TRP A 14 16.20 -6.23 -7.63
C TRP A 14 15.52 -7.38 -8.37
N GLY A 15 16.32 -8.16 -9.08
CA GLY A 15 15.84 -9.32 -9.81
C GLY A 15 16.74 -9.58 -11.01
N ARG A 16 16.87 -10.84 -11.38
CA ARG A 16 17.62 -11.23 -12.59
C ARG A 16 16.64 -11.87 -13.57
N ILE A 17 16.73 -11.53 -14.85
CA ILE A 17 15.91 -12.19 -15.88
C ILE A 17 16.12 -13.69 -15.77
N ASP A 18 15.03 -14.46 -15.69
CA ASP A 18 15.09 -15.91 -15.70
C ASP A 18 15.10 -16.43 -17.14
N PRO A 19 16.22 -16.98 -17.65
CA PRO A 19 16.29 -17.48 -19.03
C PRO A 19 15.43 -18.73 -19.25
N ARG A 20 14.99 -19.40 -18.18
CA ARG A 20 14.15 -20.61 -18.21
C ARG A 20 12.68 -20.33 -17.94
N SER A 21 12.33 -19.09 -17.63
CA SER A 21 10.94 -18.69 -17.44
C SER A 21 10.14 -18.83 -18.74
N ALA A 22 8.87 -19.21 -18.65
CA ALA A 22 7.92 -19.09 -19.76
C ALA A 22 7.55 -17.62 -20.02
N LEU A 23 7.56 -16.79 -18.99
CA LEU A 23 7.37 -15.34 -19.05
C LEU A 23 8.63 -14.64 -19.56
N ARG A 24 8.51 -13.81 -20.59
CA ARG A 24 9.61 -13.02 -21.16
C ARG A 24 9.67 -11.63 -20.54
N TRP A 25 10.03 -11.56 -19.26
CA TRP A 25 10.28 -10.28 -18.61
C TRP A 25 11.53 -9.61 -19.18
N ASN A 26 11.46 -8.30 -19.40
CA ASN A 26 12.50 -7.52 -20.08
C ASN A 26 13.45 -6.78 -19.11
N GLY A 27 13.44 -7.14 -17.83
CA GLY A 27 14.27 -6.49 -16.80
C GLY A 27 13.75 -5.13 -16.33
N ARG A 28 12.57 -4.68 -16.79
CA ARG A 28 12.02 -3.37 -16.45
C ARG A 28 10.74 -3.50 -15.64
N ARG A 29 10.54 -2.58 -14.70
CA ARG A 29 9.29 -2.43 -13.93
C ARG A 29 8.66 -1.08 -14.24
N ALA A 30 7.33 -1.05 -14.36
CA ALA A 30 6.57 0.18 -14.38
C ALA A 30 6.26 0.59 -12.94
N ILE A 31 6.44 1.87 -12.63
CA ILE A 31 6.11 2.46 -11.34
C ILE A 31 5.25 3.69 -11.60
N PRO A 32 4.14 3.91 -10.88
CA PRO A 32 3.37 5.14 -10.98
C PRO A 32 4.24 6.37 -10.71
N ARG A 33 4.14 7.39 -11.58
CA ARG A 33 4.96 8.61 -11.50
C ARG A 33 4.55 9.51 -10.34
N ALA A 34 3.26 9.58 -10.08
CA ALA A 34 2.67 10.32 -8.98
C ALA A 34 1.30 9.74 -8.67
N THR A 35 1.03 9.53 -7.39
CA THR A 35 -0.27 9.11 -6.92
C THR A 35 -0.93 10.27 -6.19
N PRO A 36 -2.21 10.59 -6.44
CA PRO A 36 -2.91 11.63 -5.70
C PRO A 36 -2.87 11.37 -4.18
N PRO A 37 -2.86 12.43 -3.35
CA PRO A 37 -2.96 12.28 -1.90
C PRO A 37 -4.18 11.43 -1.52
N GLY A 38 -3.97 10.44 -0.65
CA GLY A 38 -5.03 9.54 -0.19
C GLY A 38 -5.37 8.41 -1.18
N THR A 39 -4.64 8.26 -2.28
CA THR A 39 -4.76 7.12 -3.20
C THR A 39 -3.60 6.14 -2.99
N TRP A 40 -3.87 4.85 -3.10
CA TRP A 40 -2.84 3.82 -3.05
C TRP A 40 -1.98 3.85 -4.32
N GLY A 41 -0.66 4.02 -4.16
CA GLY A 41 0.29 4.12 -5.27
C GLY A 41 1.03 2.84 -5.59
N GLY A 42 0.65 1.72 -4.96
CA GLY A 42 1.47 0.52 -4.88
C GLY A 42 2.59 0.65 -3.85
N LEU A 43 3.30 -0.45 -3.63
CA LEU A 43 4.38 -0.55 -2.66
C LEU A 43 5.61 0.24 -3.08
N PHE A 44 6.04 0.05 -4.33
CA PHE A 44 7.26 0.67 -4.84
C PHE A 44 6.96 2.05 -5.38
N GLN A 45 7.73 3.02 -4.90
CA GLN A 45 7.64 4.41 -5.30
C GLN A 45 9.01 4.91 -5.72
N VAL A 46 9.02 5.89 -6.61
CA VAL A 46 10.25 6.62 -6.93
C VAL A 46 10.36 7.76 -5.94
N ALA A 47 11.46 7.76 -5.18
CA ALA A 47 11.70 8.80 -4.20
C ALA A 47 11.86 10.16 -4.90
N PRO A 48 11.28 11.23 -4.36
CA PRO A 48 11.43 12.55 -4.92
C PRO A 48 12.92 12.95 -4.91
N GLY A 49 13.42 13.37 -6.07
CA GLY A 49 14.70 14.06 -6.19
C GLY A 49 14.47 15.55 -6.38
N ASP A 50 15.51 16.36 -6.12
CA ASP A 50 15.45 17.81 -6.32
C ASP A 50 15.39 18.20 -7.81
N GLU A 51 15.84 17.30 -8.69
CA GLU A 51 15.88 17.50 -10.13
C GLU A 51 14.72 16.77 -10.86
N PRO A 52 14.21 17.33 -11.97
CA PRO A 52 13.21 16.66 -12.78
C PRO A 52 13.77 15.33 -13.33
N LEU A 53 13.02 14.24 -13.17
CA LEU A 53 13.40 12.96 -13.72
C LEU A 53 13.30 12.95 -15.25
N LEU A 54 14.43 12.75 -15.92
CA LEU A 54 14.54 12.64 -17.38
C LEU A 54 14.71 11.17 -17.80
N ALA A 55 14.33 10.87 -19.05
CA ALA A 55 14.56 9.55 -19.63
C ALA A 55 16.06 9.23 -19.67
N GLY A 56 16.44 8.04 -19.22
CA GLY A 56 17.85 7.63 -19.06
C GLY A 56 18.54 8.19 -17.81
N GLY A 57 17.85 9.01 -17.02
CA GLY A 57 18.34 9.48 -15.72
C GLY A 57 18.34 8.37 -14.66
N VAL A 58 19.08 8.62 -13.58
CA VAL A 58 19.10 7.76 -12.39
C VAL A 58 17.99 8.21 -11.44
N CYS A 59 17.29 7.26 -10.84
CA CYS A 59 16.30 7.50 -9.80
C CYS A 59 16.57 6.61 -8.59
N ARG A 60 16.00 7.00 -7.45
CA ARG A 60 15.93 6.13 -6.28
C ARG A 60 14.56 5.51 -6.24
N VAL A 61 14.51 4.18 -6.17
CA VAL A 61 13.28 3.44 -5.95
C VAL A 61 13.32 2.89 -4.55
N GLY A 62 12.18 2.83 -3.88
CA GLY A 62 12.05 2.19 -2.58
C GLY A 62 10.59 1.98 -2.21
N ILE A 63 10.38 1.36 -1.07
CA ILE A 63 9.08 1.32 -0.40
C ILE A 63 9.21 2.31 0.76
N PRO A 64 8.44 3.40 0.80
CA PRO A 64 8.41 4.26 1.98
C PRO A 64 7.86 3.46 3.18
N GLU A 65 8.05 3.95 4.41
CA GLU A 65 7.40 3.33 5.56
C GLU A 65 5.88 3.27 5.32
N THR A 66 5.36 2.05 5.18
CA THR A 66 3.99 1.81 4.69
C THR A 66 3.33 0.75 5.56
N LEU A 67 2.19 1.09 6.16
CA LEU A 67 1.36 0.13 6.88
C LEU A 67 0.37 -0.51 5.91
N VAL A 68 0.45 -1.83 5.79
CA VAL A 68 -0.45 -2.65 4.98
C VAL A 68 -1.11 -3.72 5.83
N ARG A 69 -2.27 -4.22 5.37
CA ARG A 69 -2.86 -5.46 5.88
C ARG A 69 -2.62 -6.57 4.87
N VAL A 70 -2.34 -7.77 5.37
CA VAL A 70 -2.33 -8.98 4.54
C VAL A 70 -3.78 -9.36 4.26
N VAL A 71 -4.14 -9.47 2.98
CA VAL A 71 -5.48 -9.88 2.56
C VAL A 71 -5.52 -11.33 2.07
N ASP A 72 -4.40 -11.84 1.56
CA ASP A 72 -4.25 -13.26 1.18
C ASP A 72 -2.76 -13.67 1.15
N THR A 73 -2.50 -14.98 1.10
CA THR A 73 -1.15 -15.55 1.02
C THR A 73 -1.10 -16.68 -0.01
N GLY A 74 -0.12 -16.62 -0.92
CA GLY A 74 0.17 -17.69 -1.87
C GLY A 74 1.40 -18.50 -1.45
N HIS A 75 1.29 -19.83 -1.49
CA HIS A 75 2.41 -20.76 -1.27
C HIS A 75 2.55 -21.68 -2.49
N TYR A 76 3.75 -21.78 -3.05
CA TYR A 76 4.00 -22.47 -4.32
C TYR A 76 5.16 -23.47 -4.21
N ASP A 77 4.88 -24.72 -4.60
CA ASP A 77 5.87 -25.77 -4.81
C ASP A 77 5.45 -26.61 -6.04
N PRO A 78 6.12 -26.48 -7.20
CA PRO A 78 7.36 -25.73 -7.45
C PRO A 78 7.18 -24.21 -7.36
N PRO A 79 8.28 -23.42 -7.19
CA PRO A 79 8.20 -21.98 -7.04
C PRO A 79 7.61 -21.30 -8.28
N LEU A 80 6.89 -20.20 -8.05
CA LEU A 80 6.11 -19.53 -9.07
C LEU A 80 7.00 -18.94 -10.17
N ASP A 81 6.62 -19.16 -11.43
CA ASP A 81 7.31 -18.56 -12.57
C ASP A 81 6.83 -17.11 -12.78
N VAL A 82 7.66 -16.15 -12.37
CA VAL A 82 7.36 -14.71 -12.44
C VAL A 82 8.16 -13.97 -13.53
N GLY A 83 9.03 -14.66 -14.28
CA GLY A 83 9.90 -14.02 -15.28
C GLY A 83 11.28 -13.59 -14.78
N TRP A 84 11.49 -13.62 -13.46
CA TRP A 84 12.76 -13.27 -12.82
C TRP A 84 13.14 -14.23 -11.70
N LEU A 85 14.41 -14.15 -11.32
CA LEU A 85 15.02 -14.85 -10.19
C LEU A 85 15.27 -13.87 -9.03
N PRO A 86 15.16 -14.33 -7.78
CA PRO A 86 14.72 -15.67 -7.37
C PRO A 86 13.23 -15.92 -7.68
N ARG A 87 12.86 -17.17 -7.95
CA ARG A 87 11.43 -17.53 -8.10
C ARG A 87 10.82 -17.61 -6.70
N PRO A 88 9.73 -16.88 -6.41
CA PRO A 88 9.16 -16.86 -5.08
C PRO A 88 8.44 -18.18 -4.76
N HIS A 89 8.59 -18.63 -3.52
CA HIS A 89 7.78 -19.71 -2.96
C HIS A 89 6.58 -19.14 -2.20
N THR A 90 6.75 -17.95 -1.61
CA THR A 90 5.72 -17.32 -0.78
C THR A 90 5.42 -15.91 -1.27
N LEU A 91 4.14 -15.64 -1.50
CA LEU A 91 3.62 -14.32 -1.83
C LEU A 91 2.67 -13.85 -0.73
N LEU A 92 2.84 -12.62 -0.28
CA LEU A 92 1.84 -11.92 0.52
C LEU A 92 1.08 -10.97 -0.40
N ILE A 93 -0.24 -11.09 -0.42
CA ILE A 93 -1.11 -10.15 -1.11
C ILE A 93 -1.53 -9.12 -0.06
N VAL A 94 -1.22 -7.87 -0.33
CA VAL A 94 -1.35 -6.78 0.65
C VAL A 94 -2.20 -5.64 0.10
N ALA A 95 -2.94 -5.00 1.00
CA ALA A 95 -3.74 -3.81 0.72
C ALA A 95 -3.41 -2.71 1.75
N PRO A 96 -3.74 -1.44 1.48
CA PRO A 96 -3.60 -0.36 2.47
C PRO A 96 -4.20 -0.77 3.83
N ALA A 97 -3.55 -0.46 4.95
CA ALA A 97 -4.12 -0.83 6.26
C ALA A 97 -5.45 -0.11 6.54
N GLU A 98 -5.56 1.14 6.12
CA GLU A 98 -6.75 1.98 6.25
C GLU A 98 -7.52 2.04 4.93
N GLY A 99 -8.84 1.81 4.95
CA GLY A 99 -9.71 1.88 3.77
C GLY A 99 -10.78 0.78 3.72
N THR A 100 -11.92 1.07 3.09
CA THR A 100 -13.06 0.14 2.96
C THR A 100 -12.98 -0.78 1.75
N ARG A 101 -11.98 -0.61 0.88
CA ARG A 101 -11.89 -1.35 -0.38
C ARG A 101 -10.94 -2.54 -0.31
N THR A 102 -11.45 -3.65 -0.82
CA THR A 102 -10.86 -4.99 -1.02
C THR A 102 -11.14 -5.41 -2.46
N ASP A 103 -11.13 -4.49 -3.42
CA ASP A 103 -11.03 -4.89 -4.82
C ASP A 103 -9.61 -5.40 -5.10
N GLU A 104 -9.51 -6.48 -5.86
CA GLU A 104 -8.23 -7.07 -6.30
C GLU A 104 -7.36 -6.04 -7.04
N ASP A 105 -7.99 -5.01 -7.61
CA ASP A 105 -7.35 -3.89 -8.31
C ASP A 105 -6.50 -2.98 -7.40
N GLU A 106 -6.71 -3.01 -6.07
CA GLU A 106 -5.94 -2.21 -5.10
C GLU A 106 -4.88 -3.01 -4.35
N ALA A 107 -4.78 -4.32 -4.60
CA ALA A 107 -3.82 -5.19 -3.95
C ALA A 107 -2.45 -5.17 -4.66
N ASP A 108 -1.38 -5.21 -3.87
CA ASP A 108 -0.01 -5.41 -4.35
C ASP A 108 0.56 -6.70 -3.77
N THR A 109 1.65 -7.19 -4.34
CA THR A 109 2.28 -8.46 -3.93
C THR A 109 3.67 -8.23 -3.37
N ILE A 110 3.92 -8.79 -2.20
CA ILE A 110 5.25 -8.91 -1.60
C ILE A 110 5.75 -10.34 -1.77
N GLU A 111 6.87 -10.49 -2.48
CA GLU A 111 7.63 -11.74 -2.49
C GLU A 111 8.40 -11.84 -1.16
N VAL A 112 8.16 -12.87 -0.35
CA VAL A 112 8.86 -13.01 0.94
C VAL A 112 10.34 -13.29 0.71
N GLU A 113 10.66 -14.10 -0.30
CA GLU A 113 12.03 -14.38 -0.72
C GLU A 113 12.54 -13.38 -1.77
N SER A 114 12.04 -12.13 -1.77
CA SER A 114 12.41 -11.13 -2.78
C SER A 114 13.91 -10.86 -2.81
N ALA A 115 14.43 -10.53 -4.00
CA ALA A 115 15.75 -9.94 -4.14
C ALA A 115 15.82 -8.49 -3.63
N ALA A 116 14.67 -7.82 -3.48
CA ALA A 116 14.63 -6.48 -2.93
C ALA A 116 14.91 -6.52 -1.42
N PRO A 117 15.74 -5.61 -0.88
CA PRO A 117 15.99 -5.56 0.55
C PRO A 117 14.75 -5.02 1.26
N LEU A 118 13.93 -5.93 1.80
CA LEU A 118 12.71 -5.61 2.52
C LEU A 118 12.87 -5.92 4.00
N VAL A 119 12.40 -5.02 4.86
CA VAL A 119 12.22 -5.26 6.29
C VAL A 119 10.72 -5.24 6.55
N ILE A 120 10.20 -6.33 7.11
CA ILE A 120 8.77 -6.50 7.39
C ILE A 120 8.63 -6.73 8.88
N GLU A 121 7.82 -5.89 9.52
CA GLU A 121 7.51 -5.99 10.94
C GLU A 121 6.00 -6.20 11.10
N LEU A 122 5.63 -7.20 11.91
CA LEU A 122 4.22 -7.44 12.24
C LEU A 122 3.78 -6.44 13.30
N VAL A 123 2.88 -5.52 12.93
CA VAL A 123 2.27 -4.58 13.87
C VAL A 123 0.96 -5.17 14.38
N GLN A 124 0.88 -5.45 15.68
CA GLN A 124 -0.38 -5.83 16.31
C GLN A 124 -1.24 -4.57 16.49
N GLN A 125 -2.35 -4.47 15.76
CA GLN A 125 -3.36 -3.48 16.11
C GLN A 125 -3.99 -3.87 17.45
N ALA A 126 -3.90 -2.98 18.44
CA ALA A 126 -4.67 -3.13 19.67
C ALA A 126 -6.15 -3.21 19.28
N ARG A 127 -6.83 -4.28 19.71
CA ARG A 127 -8.29 -4.37 19.55
C ARG A 127 -8.89 -3.09 20.13
N HIS A 128 -9.54 -2.28 19.31
CA HIS A 128 -10.41 -1.22 19.78
C HIS A 128 -11.49 -1.92 20.61
N THR A 129 -11.31 -1.99 21.93
CA THR A 129 -12.44 -2.22 22.83
C THR A 129 -13.35 -1.02 22.66
N GLN A 130 -14.42 -1.22 21.90
CA GLN A 130 -15.59 -0.35 21.92
C GLN A 130 -16.07 -0.32 23.38
N GLY A 131 -15.54 0.61 24.18
CA GLY A 131 -16.02 0.88 25.52
C GLY A 131 -17.48 1.27 25.41
N ALA A 132 -18.35 0.50 26.04
CA ALA A 132 -19.77 0.78 26.14
C ALA A 132 -19.98 2.23 26.58
N ALA A 133 -20.80 2.96 25.82
CA ALA A 133 -21.20 4.31 26.19
C ALA A 133 -21.89 4.28 27.57
N PRO A 134 -21.51 5.13 28.54
CA PRO A 134 -22.35 5.36 29.69
C PRO A 134 -23.63 6.09 29.24
N SER A 135 -24.78 5.48 29.46
CA SER A 135 -26.08 6.13 29.31
C SER A 135 -26.17 7.32 30.27
N SER A 136 -25.95 8.53 29.77
CA SER A 136 -26.24 9.75 30.52
C SER A 136 -27.66 10.20 30.21
N LEU A 137 -28.56 9.97 31.17
CA LEU A 137 -29.88 10.59 31.29
C LEU A 137 -29.75 12.12 31.27
N SER A 138 -30.46 12.78 30.35
CA SER A 138 -30.61 14.24 30.32
C SER A 138 -31.57 14.69 31.43
N PRO A 139 -31.25 15.71 32.24
CA PRO A 139 -32.25 16.52 32.92
C PRO A 139 -32.72 17.65 31.99
N SER A 140 -34.03 17.76 31.82
CA SER A 140 -34.69 18.85 31.10
C SER A 140 -34.47 20.19 31.81
N SER A 141 -33.98 21.20 31.08
CA SER A 141 -34.05 22.60 31.49
C SER A 141 -34.69 23.43 30.38
N SER A 142 -35.87 23.98 30.65
CA SER A 142 -36.43 25.12 29.91
C SER A 142 -37.10 26.06 30.90
N GLY A 143 -36.44 27.18 31.23
CA GLY A 143 -37.14 28.43 31.53
C GLY A 143 -37.55 29.13 30.21
N PRO A 144 -38.02 30.40 30.19
CA PRO A 144 -37.86 31.41 31.25
C PRO A 144 -39.08 32.34 31.52
N SER A 145 -38.97 33.06 32.66
CA SER A 145 -39.27 34.48 32.93
C SER A 145 -40.55 35.17 32.39
N GLY A 146 -41.36 35.69 33.32
CA GLY A 146 -42.39 36.70 33.06
C GLY A 146 -42.69 37.54 34.31
N ARG A 147 -42.25 38.81 34.29
CA ARG A 147 -42.51 39.89 35.28
C ARG A 147 -44.02 40.15 35.45
N SER A 148 -44.43 40.52 36.68
CA SER A 148 -45.02 41.83 37.01
C SER A 148 -45.45 41.89 38.46
N ALA A 149 -44.88 42.85 39.19
CA ALA A 149 -45.43 43.41 40.42
C ALA A 149 -45.48 44.93 40.20
N GLU A 150 -46.67 45.50 40.16
CA GLU A 150 -46.88 46.91 40.51
C GLU A 150 -48.29 47.05 41.08
N VAL A 151 -48.39 48.03 41.98
CA VAL A 151 -49.50 48.40 42.87
C VAL A 151 -50.64 49.11 42.16
#